data_AF-A0A2H6K7S2-F1
#
_entry.id   AF-A0A2H6K7S2-F1
#
_cell.length_a   1.000
_cell.length_b   1.000
_cell.length_c   1.000
_cell.angle_alpha   90.00
_cell.angle_beta   90.00
_cell.angle_gamma   90.00
#
_symmetry.space_group_name_H-M   'P 1'
#
loop_
_entity.id
_entity.type
_entity.pdbx_description
1 polymer ?
#
loop_
_entity_poly.entity_id
_entity_poly.type
_entity_poly.pdbx_seq_one_letter_code
_entity_poly.pdbx_strand_id
1 'polypeptide(L)'
;MDTSLKKDLFDVKKKIKEGIQKVIKDLGVEKLDGFVRDNLESLKSKIQNLDKQVATSNVDSGIVSGQLKELKSKKDELDKEHINRITEASGELEPNFTQHIKTPLALKVKEVYQAIGTLGEKFQLGGDQKDKLEKIFDKIKDKVGEIKGTPGTSWDNKDGSGLEGIKSKVENYFEAFNGKYKFEGIAKGWIEKTILPHNGLVSDRIKNNIIYGSTENINQEMASKMKEHLDEEANAAGEVVQAKIGFGGDIAKSIQAVKAGCEAFANFLDNKLKEGKSGNVSQIVNDVKGLLTYIKHDAKCICYCGHCSGDECTKNSVAAVILGSLTAVSRQVGNELNSVFLNIPDKPLNAGPSPGSIAAILDHITPIAKKLDGELQAATKTPPGQPFPTTPDAGTAQAVDKKLEAVRDEVIGLVGKFNSQVKQPLHTALSQLESAVNNFNTEAQAQIKQAANTAIH
;
A
#
# COMPACT_ATOMS: atom_id res chain seq x y z
N MET A 1 -82.81 -82.94 -96.83
CA MET A 1 -81.36 -82.68 -96.89
C MET A 1 -80.68 -84.00 -97.24
N ASP A 2 -80.26 -84.12 -98.49
CA ASP A 2 -79.73 -85.36 -99.06
C ASP A 2 -78.46 -85.82 -98.36
N THR A 3 -78.22 -87.13 -98.37
CA THR A 3 -77.12 -87.79 -97.65
C THR A 3 -75.75 -87.28 -98.08
N SER A 4 -75.59 -86.78 -99.32
CA SER A 4 -74.32 -86.22 -99.82
C SER A 4 -73.98 -84.85 -99.21
N LEU A 5 -74.94 -83.91 -99.14
CA LEU A 5 -74.71 -82.57 -98.60
C LEU A 5 -74.36 -82.61 -97.10
N LYS A 6 -74.97 -83.55 -96.35
CA LYS A 6 -74.61 -83.80 -94.95
C LYS A 6 -73.17 -84.33 -94.81
N LYS A 7 -72.71 -85.17 -95.75
CA LYS A 7 -71.32 -85.65 -95.79
C LYS A 7 -70.35 -84.51 -96.15
N ASP A 8 -70.66 -83.69 -97.14
CA ASP A 8 -69.79 -82.57 -97.55
C ASP A 8 -69.64 -81.51 -96.44
N LEU A 9 -70.74 -81.14 -95.78
CA LEU A 9 -70.69 -80.21 -94.64
C LEU A 9 -69.96 -80.82 -93.44
N PHE A 10 -70.08 -82.14 -93.23
CA PHE A 10 -69.31 -82.85 -92.22
C PHE A 10 -67.81 -82.83 -92.53
N ASP A 11 -67.43 -83.04 -93.79
CA ASP A 11 -66.04 -82.99 -94.26
C ASP A 11 -65.46 -81.57 -94.21
N VAL A 12 -66.21 -80.54 -94.60
CA VAL A 12 -65.81 -79.14 -94.46
C VAL A 12 -65.63 -78.77 -92.99
N LYS A 13 -66.59 -79.13 -92.13
CA LYS A 13 -66.48 -78.93 -90.67
C LYS A 13 -65.24 -79.63 -90.10
N LYS A 14 -64.94 -80.85 -90.56
CA LYS A 14 -63.77 -81.61 -90.16
C LYS A 14 -62.48 -80.92 -90.59
N LYS A 15 -62.38 -80.50 -91.86
CA LYS A 15 -61.22 -79.77 -92.41
C LYS A 15 -61.00 -78.41 -91.73
N ILE A 16 -62.06 -77.67 -91.42
CA ILE A 16 -61.97 -76.41 -90.66
C ILE A 16 -61.46 -76.69 -89.25
N LYS A 17 -61.97 -77.72 -88.58
CA LYS A 17 -61.49 -78.11 -87.24
C LYS A 17 -60.03 -78.53 -87.26
N GLU A 18 -59.62 -79.32 -88.25
CA GLU A 18 -58.23 -79.72 -88.49
C GLU A 18 -57.33 -78.52 -88.82
N GLY A 19 -57.80 -77.60 -89.67
CA GLY A 19 -57.09 -76.37 -90.03
C GLY A 19 -56.90 -75.43 -88.83
N ILE A 20 -57.94 -75.21 -88.03
CA ILE A 20 -57.85 -74.43 -86.79
C ILE A 20 -56.88 -75.10 -85.81
N GLN A 21 -56.97 -76.42 -85.64
CA GLN A 21 -56.08 -77.15 -84.74
C GLN A 21 -54.62 -77.13 -85.22
N LYS A 22 -54.40 -77.15 -86.54
CA LYS A 22 -53.08 -76.95 -87.14
C LYS A 22 -52.54 -75.54 -86.86
N VAL A 23 -53.34 -74.50 -87.05
CA VAL A 23 -52.96 -73.11 -86.74
C VAL A 23 -52.68 -72.92 -85.24
N ILE A 24 -53.50 -73.50 -84.35
CA ILE A 24 -53.29 -73.49 -82.90
C ILE A 24 -51.94 -74.13 -82.52
N LYS A 25 -51.56 -75.23 -83.18
CA LYS A 25 -50.26 -75.90 -82.99
C LYS A 25 -49.09 -75.12 -83.60
N ASP A 26 -49.23 -74.65 -84.84
CA ASP A 26 -48.19 -73.94 -85.60
C ASP A 26 -47.85 -72.58 -84.96
N LEU A 27 -48.86 -71.86 -84.46
CA LEU A 27 -48.67 -70.63 -83.68
C LEU A 27 -48.25 -70.89 -82.22
N GLY A 28 -48.18 -72.16 -81.81
CA GLY A 28 -47.77 -72.55 -80.46
C GLY A 28 -48.71 -72.07 -79.35
N VAL A 29 -50.01 -71.86 -79.65
CA VAL A 29 -50.99 -71.32 -78.69
C VAL A 29 -51.16 -72.26 -77.50
N GLU A 30 -51.10 -73.58 -77.72
CA GLU A 30 -51.11 -74.62 -76.67
C GLU A 30 -49.85 -74.62 -75.78
N LYS A 31 -48.80 -73.86 -76.15
CA LYS A 31 -47.52 -73.74 -75.42
C LYS A 31 -47.23 -72.31 -74.94
N LEU A 32 -48.15 -71.38 -75.22
CA LEU A 32 -47.99 -69.96 -74.93
C LEU A 32 -47.88 -69.71 -73.42
N ASP A 33 -48.63 -70.47 -72.62
CA ASP A 33 -48.55 -70.48 -71.15
C ASP A 33 -47.13 -70.82 -70.66
N GLY A 34 -46.49 -71.83 -71.26
CA GLY A 34 -45.10 -72.20 -71.01
C GLY A 34 -44.13 -71.07 -71.35
N PHE A 35 -44.23 -70.50 -72.56
CA PHE A 35 -43.36 -69.39 -72.97
C PHE A 35 -43.53 -68.14 -72.11
N VAL A 36 -44.77 -67.80 -71.72
CA VAL A 36 -45.04 -66.67 -70.83
C VAL A 36 -44.45 -66.92 -69.44
N ARG A 37 -44.64 -68.12 -68.87
CA ARG A 37 -44.09 -68.48 -67.57
C ARG A 37 -42.56 -68.43 -67.57
N ASP A 38 -41.92 -69.03 -68.56
CA ASP A 38 -40.46 -69.11 -68.65
C ASP A 38 -39.84 -67.70 -68.83
N ASN A 39 -40.50 -66.84 -69.62
CA ASN A 39 -40.10 -65.44 -69.75
C ASN A 39 -40.27 -64.64 -68.45
N LEU A 40 -41.37 -64.86 -67.71
CA LEU A 40 -41.59 -64.22 -66.41
C LEU A 40 -40.61 -64.72 -65.34
N GLU A 41 -40.24 -66.00 -65.35
CA GLU A 41 -39.22 -66.56 -64.45
C GLU A 41 -37.82 -66.02 -64.76
N SER A 42 -37.49 -65.88 -66.05
CA SER A 42 -36.28 -65.20 -66.52
C SER A 42 -36.25 -63.74 -66.09
N LEU A 43 -37.35 -63.01 -66.23
CA LEU A 43 -37.49 -61.63 -65.77
C LEU A 43 -37.34 -61.53 -64.25
N LYS A 44 -38.02 -62.38 -63.48
CA LYS A 44 -37.91 -62.43 -62.01
C LYS A 44 -36.47 -62.71 -61.56
N SER A 45 -35.79 -63.65 -62.22
CA SER A 45 -34.39 -63.98 -61.92
C SER A 45 -33.45 -62.81 -62.23
N LYS A 46 -33.67 -62.09 -63.34
CA LYS A 46 -32.93 -60.86 -63.66
C LYS A 46 -33.16 -59.77 -62.60
N ILE A 47 -34.41 -59.57 -62.16
CA ILE A 47 -34.74 -58.60 -61.09
C ILE A 47 -34.06 -58.97 -59.77
N GLN A 48 -34.09 -60.25 -59.36
CA GLN A 48 -33.42 -60.70 -58.13
C GLN A 48 -31.89 -60.55 -58.20
N ASN A 49 -31.30 -60.77 -59.38
CA ASN A 49 -29.87 -60.55 -59.57
C ASN A 49 -29.51 -59.06 -59.55
N LEU A 50 -30.36 -58.20 -60.11
CA LEU A 50 -30.21 -56.74 -60.02
C LEU A 50 -30.26 -56.27 -58.57
N ASP A 51 -31.26 -56.73 -57.80
CA ASP A 51 -31.40 -56.44 -56.37
C ASP A 51 -30.17 -56.87 -55.56
N LYS A 52 -29.65 -58.08 -55.81
CA LYS A 52 -28.39 -58.55 -55.21
C LYS A 52 -27.18 -57.70 -55.60
N GLN A 53 -27.06 -57.31 -56.86
CA GLN A 53 -25.96 -56.47 -57.36
C GLN A 53 -26.01 -55.06 -56.76
N VAL A 54 -27.20 -54.50 -56.58
CA VAL A 54 -27.40 -53.23 -55.87
C VAL A 54 -27.05 -53.37 -54.39
N ALA A 55 -27.58 -54.39 -53.71
CA ALA A 55 -27.35 -54.62 -52.28
C ALA A 55 -25.88 -54.91 -51.91
N THR A 56 -25.09 -55.46 -52.85
CA THR A 56 -23.67 -55.75 -52.67
C THR A 56 -22.75 -54.66 -53.23
N SER A 57 -23.32 -53.60 -53.84
CA SER A 57 -22.53 -52.49 -54.37
C SER A 57 -21.85 -51.72 -53.24
N ASN A 58 -20.59 -51.37 -53.46
CA ASN A 58 -19.77 -50.55 -52.59
C ASN A 58 -18.95 -49.55 -53.44
N VAL A 59 -18.08 -48.79 -52.79
CA VAL A 59 -17.25 -47.78 -53.48
C VAL A 59 -16.38 -48.42 -54.56
N ASP A 60 -15.89 -49.65 -54.39
CA ASP A 60 -14.92 -50.24 -55.31
C ASP A 60 -15.54 -51.19 -56.35
N SER A 61 -16.78 -51.63 -56.15
CA SER A 61 -17.41 -52.67 -56.99
C SER A 61 -18.95 -52.61 -56.94
N GLY A 62 -19.61 -52.99 -58.04
CA GLY A 62 -21.07 -53.04 -58.16
C GLY A 62 -21.67 -52.01 -59.13
N ILE A 63 -22.97 -52.10 -59.39
CA ILE A 63 -23.69 -51.34 -60.44
C ILE A 63 -23.77 -49.83 -60.14
N VAL A 64 -23.73 -49.43 -58.86
CA VAL A 64 -23.72 -48.01 -58.42
C VAL A 64 -22.34 -47.55 -57.89
N SER A 65 -21.28 -48.33 -58.11
CA SER A 65 -19.95 -48.04 -57.58
C SER A 65 -19.38 -46.70 -58.06
N GLY A 66 -19.67 -46.29 -59.30
CA GLY A 66 -19.26 -45.00 -59.84
C GLY A 66 -19.79 -43.82 -59.02
N GLN A 67 -21.10 -43.83 -58.72
CA GLN A 67 -21.74 -42.78 -57.92
C GLN A 67 -21.27 -42.80 -56.47
N LEU A 68 -20.99 -43.99 -55.91
CA LEU A 68 -20.42 -44.12 -54.57
C LEU A 68 -18.97 -43.59 -54.49
N LYS A 69 -18.15 -43.77 -55.54
CA LYS A 69 -16.81 -43.14 -55.63
C LYS A 69 -16.91 -41.63 -55.69
N GLU A 70 -17.81 -41.10 -56.51
CA GLU A 70 -17.98 -39.66 -56.65
C GLU A 70 -18.48 -39.04 -55.33
N LEU A 71 -19.47 -39.64 -54.69
CA LEU A 71 -19.95 -39.24 -53.36
C LEU A 71 -18.83 -39.27 -52.31
N LYS A 72 -18.00 -40.32 -52.31
CA LYS A 72 -16.83 -40.42 -51.43
C LYS A 72 -15.84 -39.28 -51.70
N SER A 73 -15.51 -39.03 -52.98
CA SER A 73 -14.60 -37.95 -53.35
C SER A 73 -15.10 -36.59 -52.87
N LYS A 74 -16.41 -36.33 -52.96
CA LYS A 74 -17.03 -35.09 -52.49
C LYS A 74 -17.05 -34.98 -50.97
N LYS A 75 -17.20 -36.10 -50.27
CA LYS A 75 -17.05 -36.15 -48.82
C LYS A 75 -15.60 -35.86 -48.41
N ASP A 76 -14.64 -36.49 -49.08
CA ASP A 76 -13.21 -36.29 -48.81
C ASP A 76 -12.80 -34.82 -49.09
N GLU A 77 -13.39 -34.18 -50.11
CA GLU A 77 -13.25 -32.74 -50.40
C GLU A 77 -13.82 -31.87 -49.26
N LEU A 78 -15.05 -32.13 -48.80
CA LEU A 78 -15.65 -31.45 -47.64
C LEU A 78 -14.80 -31.59 -46.38
N ASP A 79 -14.34 -32.80 -46.08
CA ASP A 79 -13.53 -33.10 -44.91
C ASP A 79 -12.18 -32.36 -44.98
N LYS A 80 -11.50 -32.43 -46.13
CA LYS A 80 -10.18 -31.82 -46.31
C LYS A 80 -10.22 -30.29 -46.37
N GLU A 81 -11.19 -29.71 -47.08
CA GLU A 81 -11.21 -28.27 -47.33
C GLU A 81 -11.89 -27.46 -46.23
N HIS A 82 -12.78 -28.08 -45.44
CA HIS A 82 -13.59 -27.38 -44.45
C HIS A 82 -13.48 -27.98 -43.04
N ILE A 83 -13.70 -29.28 -42.85
CA ILE A 83 -13.69 -29.89 -41.51
C ILE A 83 -12.30 -29.82 -40.88
N ASN A 84 -11.26 -30.23 -41.61
CA ASN A 84 -9.88 -30.18 -41.11
C ASN A 84 -9.43 -28.75 -40.78
N ARG A 85 -9.82 -27.75 -41.58
CA ARG A 85 -9.54 -26.34 -41.29
C ARG A 85 -10.17 -25.86 -39.99
N ILE A 86 -11.39 -26.30 -39.68
CA ILE A 86 -12.06 -25.99 -38.41
C ILE A 86 -11.34 -26.67 -37.25
N THR A 87 -10.94 -27.93 -37.42
CA THR A 87 -10.16 -28.67 -36.41
C THR A 87 -8.83 -27.97 -36.13
N GLU A 88 -8.10 -27.58 -37.17
CA GLU A 88 -6.85 -26.82 -37.06
C GLU A 88 -7.09 -25.46 -36.37
N ALA A 89 -8.03 -24.65 -36.86
CA ALA A 89 -8.34 -23.35 -36.28
C ALA A 89 -8.82 -23.43 -34.81
N SER A 90 -9.48 -24.52 -34.43
CA SER A 90 -9.86 -24.80 -33.04
C SER A 90 -8.65 -25.16 -32.18
N GLY A 91 -7.72 -25.94 -32.73
CA GLY A 91 -6.44 -26.25 -32.07
C GLY A 91 -5.57 -25.01 -31.83
N GLU A 92 -5.67 -24.02 -32.71
CA GLU A 92 -4.94 -22.74 -32.62
C GLU A 92 -5.54 -21.75 -31.60
N LEU A 93 -6.70 -22.00 -31.01
CA LEU A 93 -7.31 -21.07 -30.04
C LEU A 93 -6.41 -20.83 -28.81
N GLU A 94 -5.87 -21.89 -28.21
CA GLU A 94 -5.01 -21.80 -27.02
C GLU A 94 -3.64 -21.19 -27.34
N PRO A 95 -2.92 -21.59 -28.41
CA PRO A 95 -1.74 -20.89 -28.90
C PRO A 95 -1.99 -19.40 -29.15
N ASN A 96 -3.05 -19.05 -29.88
CA ASN A 96 -3.37 -17.65 -30.20
C ASN A 96 -3.71 -16.85 -28.94
N PHE A 97 -4.49 -17.42 -28.02
CA PHE A 97 -4.77 -16.78 -26.74
C PHE A 97 -3.49 -16.58 -25.92
N THR A 98 -2.63 -17.59 -25.86
CA THR A 98 -1.35 -17.51 -25.13
C THR A 98 -0.43 -16.45 -25.72
N GLN A 99 -0.28 -16.43 -27.05
CA GLN A 99 0.63 -15.55 -27.77
C GLN A 99 0.16 -14.10 -27.77
N HIS A 100 -1.14 -13.86 -28.03
CA HIS A 100 -1.65 -12.52 -28.28
C HIS A 100 -2.28 -11.85 -27.06
N ILE A 101 -2.62 -12.61 -26.01
CA ILE A 101 -3.27 -12.09 -24.80
C ILE A 101 -2.44 -12.37 -23.55
N LYS A 102 -2.20 -13.66 -23.23
CA LYS A 102 -1.59 -14.06 -21.96
C LYS A 102 -0.15 -13.56 -21.83
N THR A 103 0.68 -13.81 -22.85
CA THR A 103 2.11 -13.48 -22.82
C THR A 103 2.35 -11.97 -22.77
N PRO A 104 1.74 -11.13 -23.63
CA PRO A 104 1.91 -9.68 -23.57
C PRO A 104 1.49 -9.09 -22.24
N LEU A 105 0.32 -9.50 -21.71
CA LEU A 105 -0.18 -9.03 -20.42
C LEU A 105 0.76 -9.45 -19.28
N ALA A 106 1.22 -10.70 -19.25
CA ALA A 106 2.15 -11.19 -18.24
C ALA A 106 3.48 -10.42 -18.26
N LEU A 107 4.00 -10.08 -19.44
CA LEU A 107 5.19 -9.25 -19.58
C LEU A 107 4.98 -7.85 -19.02
N LYS A 108 3.84 -7.20 -19.32
CA LYS A 108 3.52 -5.86 -18.78
C LYS A 108 3.36 -5.86 -17.27
N VAL A 109 2.72 -6.87 -16.71
CA VAL A 109 2.61 -7.03 -15.24
C VAL A 109 4.00 -7.25 -14.61
N LYS A 110 4.87 -8.04 -15.25
CA LYS A 110 6.26 -8.23 -14.80
C LYS A 110 7.03 -6.91 -14.80
N GLU A 111 6.86 -6.07 -15.82
CA GLU A 111 7.48 -4.74 -15.87
C GLU A 111 7.03 -3.85 -14.71
N VAL A 112 5.76 -3.95 -14.27
CA VAL A 112 5.26 -3.24 -13.07
C VAL A 112 5.99 -3.72 -11.82
N TYR A 113 6.10 -5.04 -11.60
CA TYR A 113 6.83 -5.58 -10.45
C TYR A 113 8.29 -5.13 -10.42
N GLN A 114 8.96 -5.09 -11.58
CA GLN A 114 10.33 -4.61 -11.69
C GLN A 114 10.45 -3.11 -11.37
N ALA A 115 9.49 -2.30 -11.82
CA ALA A 115 9.45 -0.87 -11.50
C ALA A 115 9.23 -0.64 -9.98
N ILE A 116 8.31 -1.41 -9.37
CA ILE A 116 8.09 -1.40 -7.92
C ILE A 116 9.36 -1.82 -7.19
N GLY A 117 10.03 -2.89 -7.62
CA GLY A 117 11.28 -3.37 -7.03
C GLY A 117 12.37 -2.30 -7.03
N THR A 118 12.55 -1.61 -8.15
CA THR A 118 13.52 -0.51 -8.29
C THR A 118 13.14 0.69 -7.40
N LEU A 119 11.84 0.97 -7.24
CA LEU A 119 11.36 1.99 -6.30
C LEU A 119 11.61 1.56 -4.84
N GLY A 120 11.37 0.30 -4.51
CA GLY A 120 11.61 -0.25 -3.17
C GLY A 120 13.07 -0.19 -2.73
N GLU A 121 14.01 -0.31 -3.67
CA GLU A 121 15.45 -0.10 -3.40
C GLU A 121 15.76 1.32 -2.91
N LYS A 122 14.99 2.34 -3.33
CA LYS A 122 15.15 3.71 -2.82
C LYS A 122 14.85 3.82 -1.34
N PHE A 123 14.01 2.94 -0.80
CA PHE A 123 13.68 2.83 0.61
C PHE A 123 14.52 1.78 1.35
N GLN A 124 15.60 1.32 0.71
CA GLN A 124 16.55 0.32 1.24
C GLN A 124 15.87 -0.99 1.65
N LEU A 125 14.79 -1.36 0.95
CA LEU A 125 14.13 -2.65 1.13
C LEU A 125 14.94 -3.74 0.44
N GLY A 126 15.03 -4.90 1.09
CA GLY A 126 15.77 -6.07 0.60
C GLY A 126 14.86 -7.26 0.30
N GLY A 127 15.35 -8.18 -0.54
CA GLY A 127 14.63 -9.40 -0.91
C GLY A 127 13.23 -9.12 -1.46
N ASP A 128 12.27 -9.98 -1.15
CA ASP A 128 10.88 -9.90 -1.64
C ASP A 128 10.09 -8.69 -1.13
N GLN A 129 10.64 -7.93 -0.16
CA GLN A 129 9.96 -6.75 0.37
C GLN A 129 10.02 -5.58 -0.61
N LYS A 130 11.10 -5.45 -1.38
CA LYS A 130 11.28 -4.32 -2.30
C LYS A 130 10.27 -4.32 -3.45
N ASP A 131 9.77 -5.49 -3.83
CA ASP A 131 8.82 -5.67 -4.93
C ASP A 131 7.36 -5.44 -4.48
N LYS A 132 7.13 -5.02 -3.22
CA LYS A 132 5.80 -4.81 -2.64
C LYS A 132 5.59 -3.35 -2.26
N LEU A 133 4.64 -2.70 -2.94
CA LEU A 133 4.26 -1.32 -2.66
C LEU A 133 3.82 -1.11 -1.20
N GLU A 134 3.11 -2.09 -0.61
CA GLU A 134 2.74 -2.10 0.81
C GLU A 134 3.95 -1.91 1.72
N LYS A 135 5.07 -2.58 1.44
CA LYS A 135 6.27 -2.52 2.29
C LYS A 135 6.99 -1.18 2.20
N ILE A 136 6.87 -0.48 1.06
CA ILE A 136 7.34 0.90 0.92
C ILE A 136 6.53 1.82 1.84
N PHE A 137 5.20 1.70 1.81
CA PHE A 137 4.34 2.50 2.68
C PHE A 137 4.51 2.18 4.16
N ASP A 138 4.67 0.90 4.53
CA ASP A 138 4.99 0.49 5.90
C ASP A 138 6.29 1.15 6.38
N LYS A 139 7.34 1.13 5.56
CA LYS A 139 8.62 1.76 5.88
C LYS A 139 8.48 3.27 6.12
N ILE A 140 7.75 3.97 5.26
CA ILE A 140 7.48 5.40 5.41
C ILE A 140 6.71 5.65 6.71
N LYS A 141 5.66 4.87 6.96
CA LYS A 141 4.82 4.97 8.16
C LYS A 141 5.64 4.75 9.43
N ASP A 142 6.49 3.74 9.47
CA ASP A 142 7.36 3.45 10.61
C ASP A 142 8.31 4.62 10.90
N LYS A 143 8.96 5.16 9.87
CA LYS A 143 9.89 6.29 10.00
C LYS A 143 9.20 7.58 10.41
N VAL A 144 8.01 7.86 9.87
CA VAL A 144 7.16 8.97 10.33
C VAL A 144 6.71 8.76 11.78
N GLY A 145 6.40 7.51 12.15
CA GLY A 145 6.08 7.12 13.52
C GLY A 145 7.22 7.40 14.49
N GLU A 146 8.47 7.05 14.12
CA GLU A 146 9.68 7.36 14.89
C GLU A 146 9.91 8.87 15.04
N ILE A 147 9.73 9.65 13.98
CA ILE A 147 9.87 11.12 14.01
C ILE A 147 8.81 11.74 14.93
N LYS A 148 7.55 11.30 14.82
CA LYS A 148 6.46 11.76 15.68
C LYS A 148 6.73 11.39 17.13
N GLY A 149 7.07 10.13 17.37
CA GLY A 149 7.35 9.56 18.68
C GLY A 149 6.15 9.57 19.63
N THR A 150 6.45 9.57 20.92
CA THR A 150 5.51 9.45 22.03
C THR A 150 5.71 10.58 23.04
N PRO A 151 4.63 11.09 23.66
CA PRO A 151 4.77 12.04 24.75
C PRO A 151 5.48 11.36 25.93
N GLY A 152 6.37 12.10 26.58
CA GLY A 152 7.00 11.63 27.81
C GLY A 152 6.17 11.98 29.03
N THR A 153 6.55 11.37 30.14
CA THR A 153 5.93 11.58 31.45
C THR A 153 6.94 12.25 32.38
N SER A 154 6.45 13.21 33.16
CA SER A 154 7.21 13.89 34.22
C SER A 154 8.38 14.77 33.78
N TRP A 155 9.06 15.39 34.76
CA TRP A 155 10.10 16.40 34.54
C TRP A 155 11.29 15.89 33.72
N ASP A 156 11.69 14.63 33.90
CA ASP A 156 12.80 14.02 33.16
C ASP A 156 12.42 13.62 31.72
N ASN A 157 11.14 13.72 31.38
CA ASN A 157 10.55 13.30 30.11
C ASN A 157 10.72 11.80 29.84
N LYS A 158 10.53 10.99 30.88
CA LYS A 158 10.59 9.53 30.81
C LYS A 158 9.65 9.01 29.72
N ASP A 159 10.16 8.10 28.89
CA ASP A 159 9.47 7.48 27.74
C ASP A 159 9.09 8.46 26.61
N GLY A 160 9.51 9.73 26.71
CA GLY A 160 9.31 10.74 25.68
C GLY A 160 10.25 10.54 24.50
N SER A 161 9.69 10.57 23.28
CA SER A 161 10.45 10.41 22.04
C SER A 161 9.86 11.27 20.92
N GLY A 162 10.68 11.60 19.92
CA GLY A 162 10.26 12.37 18.76
C GLY A 162 9.67 13.74 19.09
N LEU A 163 8.89 14.28 18.15
CA LEU A 163 8.28 15.60 18.28
C LEU A 163 7.30 15.69 19.48
N GLU A 164 6.56 14.63 19.77
CA GLU A 164 5.66 14.58 20.94
C GLU A 164 6.47 14.57 22.26
N GLY A 165 7.62 13.91 22.29
CA GLY A 165 8.57 13.95 23.40
C GLY A 165 9.13 15.35 23.64
N ILE A 166 9.47 16.08 22.58
CA ILE A 166 9.93 17.48 22.70
C ILE A 166 8.80 18.36 23.25
N LYS A 167 7.60 18.23 22.69
CA LYS A 167 6.42 18.99 23.12
C LYS A 167 6.13 18.75 24.60
N SER A 168 6.01 17.49 25.02
CA SER A 168 5.77 17.14 26.42
C SER A 168 6.90 17.58 27.36
N LYS A 169 8.18 17.56 26.94
CA LYS A 169 9.28 18.13 27.73
C LYS A 169 9.09 19.63 27.99
N VAL A 170 8.71 20.39 26.96
CA VAL A 170 8.48 21.83 27.09
C VAL A 170 7.24 22.11 27.93
N GLU A 171 6.17 21.34 27.75
CA GLU A 171 4.95 21.43 28.57
C GLU A 171 5.24 21.13 30.03
N ASN A 172 5.98 20.05 30.34
CA ASN A 172 6.40 19.71 31.70
C ASN A 172 7.30 20.79 32.31
N TYR A 173 8.16 21.40 31.49
CA TYR A 173 8.98 22.53 31.93
C TYR A 173 8.12 23.73 32.30
N PHE A 174 7.24 24.15 31.40
CA PHE A 174 6.30 25.25 31.63
C PHE A 174 5.42 24.99 32.86
N GLU A 175 4.86 23.78 32.98
CA GLU A 175 4.00 23.40 34.10
C GLU A 175 4.72 23.43 35.45
N ALA A 176 6.04 23.33 35.50
CA ALA A 176 6.79 23.48 36.75
C ALA A 176 6.86 24.95 37.25
N PHE A 177 6.68 25.92 36.35
CA PHE A 177 6.64 27.35 36.68
C PHE A 177 5.21 27.91 36.71
N ASN A 178 4.25 27.19 36.12
CA ASN A 178 2.88 27.64 35.96
C ASN A 178 2.08 27.56 37.26
N GLY A 179 1.79 28.73 37.83
CA GLY A 179 0.90 28.89 38.98
C GLY A 179 1.61 29.17 40.30
N LYS A 180 0.84 29.76 41.20
CA LYS A 180 1.21 30.33 42.50
C LYS A 180 2.31 29.52 43.23
N TYR A 181 1.95 28.35 43.75
CA TYR A 181 2.84 27.55 44.62
C TYR A 181 3.98 26.82 43.90
N LYS A 182 3.95 26.72 42.56
CA LYS A 182 4.96 25.95 41.83
C LYS A 182 6.24 26.76 41.63
N PHE A 183 6.10 28.04 41.26
CA PHE A 183 7.24 28.95 41.11
C PHE A 183 8.01 29.13 42.43
N GLU A 184 7.28 29.22 43.54
CA GLU A 184 7.81 29.27 44.91
C GLU A 184 8.69 28.06 45.25
N GLY A 185 8.25 26.85 44.89
CA GLY A 185 9.03 25.62 45.03
C GLY A 185 10.32 25.64 44.20
N ILE A 186 10.27 26.18 42.98
CA ILE A 186 11.45 26.35 42.12
C ILE A 186 12.44 27.35 42.73
N ALA A 187 11.96 28.52 43.20
CA ALA A 187 12.81 29.53 43.83
C ALA A 187 13.48 29.00 45.10
N LYS A 188 12.73 28.27 45.95
CA LYS A 188 13.30 27.56 47.11
C LYS A 188 14.38 26.58 46.67
N GLY A 189 14.11 25.79 45.63
CA GLY A 189 15.06 24.82 45.07
C GLY A 189 16.37 25.47 44.62
N TRP A 190 16.32 26.65 43.98
CA TRP A 190 17.52 27.40 43.61
C TRP A 190 18.33 27.84 44.82
N ILE A 191 17.68 28.30 45.90
CA ILE A 191 18.38 28.67 47.14
C ILE A 191 19.04 27.44 47.77
N GLU A 192 18.25 26.38 47.99
CA GLU A 192 18.64 25.16 48.70
C GLU A 192 19.73 24.37 47.98
N LYS A 193 19.55 24.15 46.67
CA LYS A 193 20.36 23.20 45.89
C LYS A 193 21.42 23.84 45.01
N THR A 194 21.34 25.14 44.75
CA THR A 194 22.28 25.83 43.85
C THR A 194 23.05 26.94 44.55
N ILE A 195 22.36 27.90 45.16
CA ILE A 195 22.98 29.12 45.68
C ILE A 195 23.75 28.85 46.97
N LEU A 196 23.11 28.26 47.98
CA LEU A 196 23.78 27.97 49.25
C LEU A 196 24.98 27.00 49.13
N PRO A 197 24.90 25.87 48.39
CA PRO A 197 25.99 24.91 48.32
C PRO A 197 27.09 25.25 47.30
N HIS A 198 26.78 26.01 46.23
CA HIS A 198 27.69 26.14 45.08
C HIS A 198 28.04 27.58 44.68
N ASN A 199 27.39 28.60 45.23
CA ASN A 199 27.72 29.98 44.89
C ASN A 199 28.95 30.47 45.65
N GLY A 200 30.03 30.77 44.92
CA GLY A 200 31.29 31.28 45.48
C GLY A 200 31.11 32.51 46.38
N LEU A 201 30.27 33.47 45.98
CA LEU A 201 30.03 34.72 46.73
C LEU A 201 29.30 34.48 48.05
N VAL A 202 28.46 33.43 48.13
CA VAL A 202 27.80 33.01 49.36
C VAL A 202 28.78 32.22 50.24
N SER A 203 29.52 31.28 49.64
CA SER A 203 30.52 30.45 50.33
C SER A 203 31.66 31.28 50.93
N ASP A 204 32.02 32.41 50.34
CA ASP A 204 33.04 33.34 50.85
C ASP A 204 32.60 34.06 52.14
N ARG A 205 31.33 33.96 52.52
CA ARG A 205 30.75 34.66 53.66
C ARG A 205 30.28 33.73 54.78
N ILE A 206 30.06 32.45 54.46
CA ILE A 206 29.60 31.42 55.40
C ILE A 206 30.75 30.41 55.62
N LYS A 207 30.98 29.94 56.86
CA LYS A 207 32.10 29.03 57.16
C LYS A 207 31.93 27.65 56.50
N ASN A 208 33.02 27.12 55.93
CA ASN A 208 33.04 25.88 55.13
C ASN A 208 32.70 24.59 55.90
N ASN A 209 32.76 24.58 57.23
CA ASN A 209 32.40 23.42 58.07
C ASN A 209 30.89 23.14 58.12
N ILE A 210 30.07 23.99 57.49
CA ILE A 210 28.68 23.68 57.12
C ILE A 210 28.62 22.80 55.87
N ILE A 211 29.62 22.86 54.97
CA ILE A 211 29.57 22.37 53.57
C ILE A 211 29.80 20.84 53.43
N TYR A 212 30.28 20.15 54.48
CA TYR A 212 30.55 18.70 54.43
C TYR A 212 30.01 17.97 55.67
N GLY A 213 28.72 17.60 55.69
CA GLY A 213 28.23 16.46 56.49
C GLY A 213 26.90 16.64 57.26
N SER A 214 26.51 17.86 57.66
CA SER A 214 25.22 18.16 58.31
C SER A 214 24.40 19.23 57.55
N THR A 215 24.70 19.34 56.26
CA THR A 215 24.48 20.48 55.34
C THR A 215 23.03 20.68 54.91
N GLU A 216 22.31 19.58 54.70
CA GLU A 216 21.04 19.58 53.97
C GLU A 216 19.93 20.22 54.80
N ASN A 217 19.89 19.95 56.11
CA ASN A 217 18.86 20.50 57.01
C ASN A 217 18.97 22.02 57.17
N ILE A 218 20.18 22.58 57.27
CA ILE A 218 20.38 24.04 57.41
C ILE A 218 20.06 24.76 56.10
N ASN A 219 20.49 24.21 54.96
CA ASN A 219 20.16 24.78 53.66
C ASN A 219 18.64 24.73 53.40
N GLN A 220 18.00 23.62 53.75
CA GLN A 220 16.54 23.48 53.68
C GLN A 220 15.82 24.47 54.58
N GLU A 221 16.27 24.64 55.83
CA GLU A 221 15.64 25.55 56.79
C GLU A 221 15.81 27.01 56.36
N MET A 222 17.02 27.39 55.92
CA MET A 222 17.29 28.73 55.41
C MET A 222 16.51 29.01 54.12
N ALA A 223 16.48 28.07 53.18
CA ALA A 223 15.69 28.21 51.96
C ALA A 223 14.18 28.28 52.26
N SER A 224 13.67 27.54 53.25
CA SER A 224 12.26 27.57 53.64
C SER A 224 11.87 28.91 54.28
N LYS A 225 12.71 29.45 55.18
CA LYS A 225 12.49 30.77 55.78
C LYS A 225 12.60 31.90 54.76
N MET A 226 13.56 31.84 53.84
CA MET A 226 13.65 32.83 52.76
C MET A 226 12.46 32.74 51.82
N LYS A 227 12.01 31.52 51.50
CA LYS A 227 10.81 31.28 50.71
C LYS A 227 9.59 31.95 51.32
N GLU A 228 9.32 31.79 52.62
CA GLU A 228 8.15 32.41 53.30
C GLU A 228 8.04 33.92 53.08
N HIS A 229 9.16 34.62 52.95
CA HIS A 229 9.21 36.07 52.68
C HIS A 229 9.21 36.47 51.20
N LEU A 230 9.34 35.47 50.33
CA LEU A 230 9.35 35.58 48.89
C LEU A 230 8.10 34.96 48.25
N ASP A 231 7.20 34.38 49.06
CA ASP A 231 5.99 33.71 48.59
C ASP A 231 5.18 34.69 47.72
N GLU A 232 4.95 35.93 48.14
CA GLU A 232 4.21 36.93 47.33
C GLU A 232 4.85 37.20 45.95
N GLU A 233 6.17 37.38 45.89
CA GLU A 233 6.88 37.65 44.63
C GLU A 233 6.94 36.43 43.72
N ALA A 234 7.20 35.26 44.30
CA ALA A 234 7.21 34.00 43.56
C ALA A 234 5.82 33.68 42.99
N ASN A 235 4.78 33.97 43.77
CA ASN A 235 3.39 33.82 43.37
C ASN A 235 3.02 34.75 42.21
N ALA A 236 3.37 36.04 42.31
CA ALA A 236 3.15 37.01 41.24
C ALA A 236 3.91 36.61 39.96
N ALA A 237 5.13 36.08 40.09
CA ALA A 237 5.88 35.56 38.95
C ALA A 237 5.20 34.33 38.31
N GLY A 238 4.71 33.38 39.12
CA GLY A 238 3.94 32.23 38.64
C GLY A 238 2.63 32.62 37.95
N GLU A 239 1.97 33.69 38.41
CA GLU A 239 0.79 34.27 37.74
C GLU A 239 1.14 34.91 36.40
N VAL A 240 2.31 35.55 36.26
CA VAL A 240 2.79 36.05 34.97
C VAL A 240 3.00 34.91 33.97
N VAL A 241 3.52 33.76 34.42
CA VAL A 241 3.65 32.56 33.59
C VAL A 241 2.27 32.06 33.16
N GLN A 242 1.32 31.99 34.08
CA GLN A 242 -0.05 31.53 33.84
C GLN A 242 -0.82 32.45 32.88
N ALA A 243 -0.71 33.78 33.06
CA ALA A 243 -1.45 34.77 32.29
C ALA A 243 -0.99 34.88 30.82
N LYS A 244 0.22 34.40 30.50
CA LYS A 244 0.77 34.47 29.13
C LYS A 244 0.33 33.34 28.21
N ILE A 245 -0.48 32.38 28.68
CA ILE A 245 -1.00 31.29 27.85
C ILE A 245 -2.52 31.19 27.94
N GLY A 246 -3.20 31.45 26.82
CA GLY A 246 -4.53 30.89 26.59
C GLY A 246 -4.39 29.40 26.29
N PHE A 247 -5.19 28.55 26.93
CA PHE A 247 -5.18 27.08 26.83
C PHE A 247 -4.70 26.55 25.45
N GLY A 248 -3.52 25.90 25.43
CA GLY A 248 -3.07 25.03 24.33
C GLY A 248 -2.10 25.60 23.28
N GLY A 249 -1.20 26.53 23.60
CA GLY A 249 -0.43 27.25 22.56
C GLY A 249 1.09 27.18 22.65
N ASP A 250 1.71 26.60 21.61
CA ASP A 250 3.07 26.87 21.08
C ASP A 250 4.27 26.75 22.06
N ILE A 251 5.25 25.90 21.72
CA ILE A 251 6.53 25.74 22.42
C ILE A 251 7.19 27.11 22.68
N ALA A 252 7.17 28.00 21.68
CA ALA A 252 7.77 29.32 21.79
C ALA A 252 7.07 30.19 22.85
N LYS A 253 5.74 30.13 22.93
CA LYS A 253 4.96 30.89 23.92
C LYS A 253 5.19 30.35 25.33
N SER A 254 5.28 29.03 25.47
CA SER A 254 5.60 28.36 26.74
C SER A 254 6.95 28.80 27.29
N ILE A 255 7.98 28.84 26.44
CA ILE A 255 9.31 29.35 26.78
C ILE A 255 9.25 30.84 27.16
N GLN A 256 8.57 31.66 26.36
CA GLN A 256 8.46 33.11 26.62
C GLN A 256 7.69 33.41 27.92
N ALA A 257 6.71 32.59 28.27
CA ALA A 257 5.96 32.71 29.52
C ALA A 257 6.88 32.46 30.73
N VAL A 258 7.65 31.36 30.72
CA VAL A 258 8.64 31.07 31.78
C VAL A 258 9.68 32.18 31.87
N LYS A 259 10.23 32.64 30.73
CA LYS A 259 11.18 33.76 30.69
C LYS A 259 10.60 35.01 31.37
N ALA A 260 9.36 35.36 31.05
CA ALA A 260 8.71 36.53 31.63
C ALA A 260 8.45 36.39 33.14
N GLY A 261 8.06 35.19 33.61
CA GLY A 261 7.94 34.91 35.04
C GLY A 261 9.28 35.05 35.77
N CYS A 262 10.34 34.47 35.21
CA CYS A 262 11.70 34.60 35.71
C CYS A 262 12.20 36.07 35.76
N GLU A 263 11.91 36.86 34.72
CA GLU A 263 12.22 38.29 34.68
C GLU A 263 11.40 39.08 35.70
N ALA A 264 10.11 38.79 35.83
CA ALA A 264 9.24 39.42 36.83
C ALA A 264 9.75 39.16 38.25
N PHE A 265 10.03 37.89 38.58
CA PHE A 265 10.60 37.52 39.87
C PHE A 265 11.91 38.25 40.17
N ALA A 266 12.83 38.27 39.20
CA ALA A 266 14.10 38.97 39.34
C ALA A 266 13.92 40.48 39.56
N ASN A 267 12.97 41.11 38.84
CA ASN A 267 12.70 42.53 38.99
C ASN A 267 12.08 42.84 40.36
N PHE A 268 11.21 41.98 40.89
CA PHE A 268 10.68 42.12 42.25
C PHE A 268 11.79 42.07 43.30
N LEU A 269 12.71 41.10 43.20
CA LEU A 269 13.86 40.99 44.09
C LEU A 269 14.79 42.21 44.02
N ASP A 270 15.09 42.69 42.81
CA ASP A 270 15.90 43.90 42.62
C ASP A 270 15.27 45.13 43.24
N ASN A 271 13.95 45.30 43.12
CA ASN A 271 13.24 46.42 43.72
C ASN A 271 13.31 46.34 45.25
N LYS A 272 13.06 45.16 45.83
CA LYS A 272 13.24 44.92 47.28
C LYS A 272 14.66 45.23 47.76
N LEU A 273 15.67 44.91 46.95
CA LEU A 273 17.08 45.20 47.29
C LEU A 273 17.44 46.69 47.17
N LYS A 274 16.78 47.44 46.27
CA LYS A 274 16.99 48.88 46.06
C LYS A 274 16.35 49.76 47.13
N GLU A 275 15.27 49.30 47.77
CA GLU A 275 14.50 50.07 48.76
C GLU A 275 15.24 50.35 50.08
N GLY A 276 16.43 49.78 50.31
CA GLY A 276 17.28 50.14 51.45
C GLY A 276 16.71 49.79 52.84
N LYS A 277 17.32 50.33 53.91
CA LYS A 277 17.19 49.93 55.36
C LYS A 277 15.77 49.89 55.97
N SER A 278 14.71 50.10 55.21
CA SER A 278 13.30 50.09 55.65
C SER A 278 12.45 48.96 55.05
N GLY A 279 13.02 48.05 54.23
CA GLY A 279 12.27 47.01 53.51
C GLY A 279 12.48 45.56 54.00
N ASN A 280 11.67 44.65 53.44
CA ASN A 280 11.56 43.20 53.74
C ASN A 280 12.90 42.42 53.75
N VAL A 281 13.99 42.94 53.16
CA VAL A 281 15.34 42.34 53.29
C VAL A 281 15.78 42.28 54.75
N SER A 282 15.45 43.30 55.56
CA SER A 282 15.72 43.31 56.99
C SER A 282 14.92 42.23 57.74
N GLN A 283 13.69 41.96 57.30
CA GLN A 283 12.82 40.91 57.87
C GLN A 283 13.32 39.50 57.50
N ILE A 284 13.66 39.28 56.22
CA ILE A 284 14.32 38.05 55.76
C ILE A 284 15.58 37.81 56.59
N VAL A 285 16.42 38.83 56.75
CA VAL A 285 17.65 38.75 57.55
C VAL A 285 17.34 38.41 59.00
N ASN A 286 16.33 39.03 59.61
CA ASN A 286 15.95 38.78 61.00
C ASN A 286 15.50 37.32 61.22
N ASP A 287 14.78 36.74 60.28
CA ASP A 287 14.28 35.36 60.41
C ASP A 287 15.34 34.31 60.10
N VAL A 288 16.29 34.60 59.21
CA VAL A 288 17.47 33.74 59.00
C VAL A 288 18.65 34.07 59.94
N LYS A 289 18.54 35.14 60.76
CA LYS A 289 19.62 35.67 61.63
C LYS A 289 20.15 34.63 62.61
N GLY A 290 19.26 33.75 63.08
CA GLY A 290 19.55 32.65 64.00
C GLY A 290 20.18 31.42 63.33
N LEU A 291 20.05 31.29 62.01
CA LEU A 291 20.70 30.25 61.21
C LEU A 291 22.05 30.72 60.66
N LEU A 292 22.22 32.03 60.51
CA LEU A 292 23.48 32.70 60.16
C LEU A 292 24.44 32.81 61.36
N THR A 293 24.61 31.73 62.12
CA THR A 293 25.47 31.65 63.32
C THR A 293 26.95 31.47 63.00
N TYR A 294 27.30 31.12 61.75
CA TYR A 294 28.66 30.78 61.34
C TYR A 294 29.11 31.60 60.13
N ILE A 295 29.08 32.92 60.28
CA ILE A 295 29.65 33.85 59.32
C ILE A 295 31.18 33.89 59.46
N LYS A 296 31.89 33.95 58.33
CA LYS A 296 33.35 34.11 58.31
C LYS A 296 33.72 35.47 58.92
N HIS A 297 34.70 35.48 59.83
CA HIS A 297 35.13 36.69 60.54
C HIS A 297 35.69 37.76 59.59
N ASP A 298 36.19 37.35 58.42
CA ASP A 298 36.76 38.17 57.35
C ASP A 298 35.79 38.37 56.16
N ALA A 299 34.51 38.04 56.30
CA ALA A 299 33.53 38.21 55.23
C ALA A 299 33.45 39.68 54.77
N LYS A 300 33.73 39.94 53.48
CA LYS A 300 33.71 41.29 52.88
C LYS A 300 32.30 41.88 52.86
N CYS A 301 31.89 42.84 53.68
CA CYS A 301 30.51 43.36 53.61
C CYS A 301 30.23 44.15 52.32
N ILE A 302 28.95 44.21 51.92
CA ILE A 302 28.45 45.19 50.94
C ILE A 302 28.42 46.57 51.64
N CYS A 303 29.00 47.59 51.01
CA CYS A 303 29.34 48.91 51.58
C CYS A 303 28.15 49.83 51.92
N TYR A 304 27.11 49.34 52.60
CA TYR A 304 26.06 50.17 53.23
C TYR A 304 26.29 50.40 54.74
N CYS A 305 27.32 49.76 55.30
CA CYS A 305 27.78 49.97 56.66
C CYS A 305 29.11 50.71 56.60
N GLY A 306 29.19 51.91 57.21
CA GLY A 306 30.43 52.69 57.24
C GLY A 306 31.61 51.88 57.76
N HIS A 307 31.38 50.97 58.72
CA HIS A 307 32.33 49.97 59.23
C HIS A 307 31.63 48.60 59.38
N CYS A 308 32.31 47.50 59.05
CA CYS A 308 31.84 46.11 59.22
C CYS A 308 31.93 45.60 60.68
N SER A 309 31.87 46.48 61.67
CA SER A 309 31.96 46.08 63.08
C SER A 309 30.56 45.83 63.63
N GLY A 310 30.01 44.63 63.42
CA GLY A 310 28.77 44.17 64.07
C GLY A 310 28.08 43.02 63.34
N ASP A 311 27.63 42.02 64.12
CA ASP A 311 26.93 40.81 63.65
C ASP A 311 25.75 41.10 62.71
N GLU A 312 25.08 42.24 62.89
CA GLU A 312 23.92 42.62 62.08
C GLU A 312 24.28 43.07 60.67
N CYS A 313 25.36 43.83 60.50
CA CYS A 313 25.80 44.27 59.18
C CYS A 313 26.23 43.06 58.33
N THR A 314 26.94 42.11 58.94
CA THR A 314 27.42 40.93 58.22
C THR A 314 26.27 40.00 57.84
N LYS A 315 25.26 39.82 58.71
CA LYS A 315 24.05 39.04 58.40
C LYS A 315 23.20 39.68 57.30
N ASN A 316 23.03 41.00 57.33
CA ASN A 316 22.38 41.76 56.24
C ASN A 316 23.12 41.56 54.91
N SER A 317 24.45 41.61 54.94
CA SER A 317 25.27 41.42 53.76
C SER A 317 25.19 40.00 53.18
N VAL A 318 25.04 38.97 54.01
CA VAL A 318 24.88 37.57 53.54
C VAL A 318 23.53 37.38 52.84
N ALA A 319 22.43 37.84 53.45
CA ALA A 319 21.11 37.71 52.83
C ALA A 319 21.01 38.51 51.52
N ALA A 320 21.59 39.71 51.46
CA ALA A 320 21.64 40.50 50.23
C ALA A 320 22.39 39.79 49.10
N VAL A 321 23.48 39.06 49.41
CA VAL A 321 24.18 38.25 48.40
C VAL A 321 23.38 37.03 47.98
N ILE A 322 22.66 36.38 48.89
CA ILE A 322 21.78 35.26 48.54
C ILE A 322 20.64 35.73 47.63
N LEU A 323 19.97 36.83 47.96
CA LEU A 323 18.90 37.42 47.15
C LEU A 323 19.40 37.97 45.81
N GLY A 324 20.58 38.61 45.79
CA GLY A 324 21.24 39.04 44.56
C GLY A 324 21.62 37.86 43.66
N SER A 325 22.10 36.76 44.25
CA SER A 325 22.38 35.51 43.54
C SER A 325 21.09 34.87 43.01
N LEU A 326 20.00 34.90 43.79
CA LEU A 326 18.69 34.39 43.37
C LEU A 326 18.12 35.18 42.18
N THR A 327 18.30 36.50 42.20
CA THR A 327 17.94 37.37 41.08
C THR A 327 18.71 37.01 39.81
N ALA A 328 20.02 36.81 39.94
CA ALA A 328 20.88 36.41 38.83
C ALA A 328 20.50 35.03 38.28
N VAL A 329 20.27 34.04 39.15
CA VAL A 329 19.82 32.68 38.78
C VAL A 329 18.47 32.73 38.08
N SER A 330 17.51 33.51 38.58
CA SER A 330 16.20 33.64 37.93
C SER A 330 16.33 34.17 36.50
N ARG A 331 17.11 35.25 36.30
CA ARG A 331 17.38 35.77 34.95
C ARG A 331 18.16 34.79 34.08
N GLN A 332 19.09 34.06 34.67
CA GLN A 332 19.83 33.01 33.97
C GLN A 332 18.86 31.94 33.47
N VAL A 333 17.98 31.41 34.32
CA VAL A 333 16.99 30.39 33.92
C VAL A 333 15.99 30.94 32.89
N GLY A 334 15.57 32.20 33.00
CA GLY A 334 14.71 32.85 32.01
C GLY A 334 15.38 33.07 30.64
N ASN A 335 16.70 33.29 30.63
CA ASN A 335 17.47 33.49 29.40
C ASN A 335 18.05 32.20 28.82
N GLU A 336 18.29 31.19 29.66
CA GLU A 336 18.91 29.94 29.28
C GLU A 336 17.88 28.85 29.07
N LEU A 337 17.64 28.57 27.80
CA LEU A 337 16.99 27.35 27.34
C LEU A 337 17.80 26.07 27.66
N ASN A 338 19.05 26.20 28.10
CA ASN A 338 19.99 25.10 28.35
C ASN A 338 19.43 24.02 29.31
N SER A 339 18.64 24.41 30.31
CA SER A 339 18.01 23.47 31.25
C SER A 339 17.00 22.55 30.56
N VAL A 340 16.25 23.09 29.59
CA VAL A 340 15.24 22.37 28.79
C VAL A 340 15.91 21.53 27.70
N PHE A 341 16.96 22.05 27.08
CA PHE A 341 17.63 21.41 25.94
C PHE A 341 18.47 20.21 26.31
N LEU A 342 19.23 20.30 27.41
CA LEU A 342 20.27 19.30 27.71
C LEU A 342 19.86 18.33 28.81
N ASN A 343 18.95 18.73 29.71
CA ASN A 343 18.51 17.96 30.88
C ASN A 343 19.67 17.14 31.46
N ILE A 344 20.73 17.84 31.92
CA ILE A 344 21.89 17.23 32.55
C ILE A 344 21.48 17.02 34.02
N PRO A 345 21.01 15.84 34.45
CA PRO A 345 20.88 15.55 35.88
C PRO A 345 22.25 15.70 36.53
N ASP A 346 22.31 15.81 37.87
CA ASP A 346 23.51 15.89 38.72
C ASP A 346 24.52 14.74 38.48
N LYS A 347 25.09 14.68 37.28
CA LYS A 347 26.02 13.70 36.75
C LYS A 347 27.33 14.44 36.47
N PRO A 348 28.47 13.73 36.50
CA PRO A 348 29.80 14.34 36.38
C PRO A 348 29.90 15.27 35.16
N LEU A 349 30.77 16.28 35.24
CA LEU A 349 30.99 17.39 34.29
C LEU A 349 31.11 17.01 32.79
N ASN A 350 31.20 15.72 32.47
CA ASN A 350 31.36 15.15 31.13
C ASN A 350 30.19 14.23 30.71
N ALA A 351 29.07 14.22 31.43
CA ALA A 351 27.91 13.40 31.07
C ALA A 351 27.16 14.03 29.89
N GLY A 352 26.91 13.23 28.85
CA GLY A 352 26.09 13.64 27.71
C GLY A 352 24.63 13.95 28.10
N PRO A 353 23.85 14.55 27.19
CA PRO A 353 22.44 14.86 27.42
C PRO A 353 21.67 13.62 27.84
N SER A 354 20.70 13.75 28.76
CA SER A 354 19.86 12.60 29.12
C SER A 354 19.01 12.15 27.92
N PRO A 355 18.64 10.86 27.83
CA PRO A 355 17.87 10.33 26.69
C PRO A 355 16.54 11.05 26.40
N GLY A 356 15.90 11.67 27.41
CA GLY A 356 14.66 12.45 27.27
C GLY A 356 14.88 13.95 27.01
N SER A 357 16.13 14.40 26.86
CA SER A 357 16.46 15.79 26.54
C SER A 357 16.08 16.14 25.09
N ILE A 358 15.75 17.40 24.83
CA ILE A 358 15.41 17.85 23.47
C ILE A 358 16.61 17.62 22.54
N ALA A 359 17.84 17.84 23.00
CA ALA A 359 19.04 17.59 22.21
C ALA A 359 19.17 16.12 21.79
N ALA A 360 19.03 15.17 22.73
CA ALA A 360 19.11 13.74 22.41
C ALA A 360 17.98 13.30 21.45
N ILE A 361 16.76 13.82 21.64
CA ILE A 361 15.64 13.54 20.74
C ILE A 361 15.93 14.08 19.33
N LEU A 362 16.42 15.33 19.22
CA LEU A 362 16.76 15.94 17.93
C LEU A 362 17.91 15.21 17.24
N ASP A 363 18.96 14.83 17.97
CA ASP A 363 20.08 14.06 17.44
C ASP A 363 19.62 12.70 16.89
N HIS A 364 18.58 12.10 17.47
CA HIS A 364 17.99 10.87 16.99
C HIS A 364 17.08 11.08 15.75
N ILE A 365 16.12 11.99 15.81
CA ILE A 365 15.10 12.12 14.74
C ILE A 365 15.57 12.90 13.53
N THR A 366 16.54 13.82 13.68
CA THR A 366 17.07 14.62 12.57
C THR A 366 17.68 13.77 11.45
N PRO A 367 18.60 12.81 11.72
CA PRO A 367 19.11 11.94 10.67
C PRO A 367 18.04 11.04 10.07
N ILE A 368 17.04 10.60 10.84
CA ILE A 368 15.91 9.81 10.35
C ILE A 368 15.07 10.63 9.36
N ALA A 369 14.73 11.87 9.73
CA ALA A 369 13.96 12.78 8.89
C ALA A 369 14.71 13.15 7.61
N LYS A 370 16.00 13.51 7.71
CA LYS A 370 16.84 13.80 6.53
C LYS A 370 16.96 12.60 5.60
N LYS A 371 17.08 11.39 6.15
CA LYS A 371 17.14 10.17 5.36
C LYS A 371 15.82 9.93 4.64
N LEU A 372 14.69 9.96 5.36
CA LEU A 372 13.36 9.77 4.77
C LEU A 372 13.06 10.82 3.69
N ASP A 373 13.41 12.09 3.93
CA ASP A 373 13.29 13.16 2.93
C ASP A 373 14.12 12.85 1.67
N GLY A 374 15.37 12.43 1.82
CA GLY A 374 16.19 11.99 0.69
C GLY A 374 15.61 10.81 -0.09
N GLU A 375 15.06 9.81 0.61
CA GLU A 375 14.39 8.65 0.00
C GLU A 375 13.12 9.07 -0.78
N LEU A 376 12.30 9.96 -0.19
CA LEU A 376 11.10 10.50 -0.82
C LEU A 376 11.43 11.39 -2.03
N GLN A 377 12.43 12.25 -1.94
CA GLN A 377 12.89 13.06 -3.07
C GLN A 377 13.42 12.18 -4.20
N ALA A 378 14.18 11.12 -3.88
CA ALA A 378 14.64 10.17 -4.89
C ALA A 378 13.48 9.42 -5.56
N ALA A 379 12.45 9.05 -4.79
CA ALA A 379 11.24 8.38 -5.28
C ALA A 379 10.32 9.29 -6.10
N THR A 380 10.34 10.60 -5.88
CA THR A 380 9.43 11.59 -6.49
C THR A 380 10.14 12.56 -7.44
N LYS A 381 11.42 12.33 -7.73
CA LYS A 381 12.22 13.19 -8.59
C LYS A 381 11.56 13.32 -9.96
N THR A 382 11.24 14.56 -10.33
CA THR A 382 10.75 14.93 -11.66
C THR A 382 11.88 15.65 -12.42
N PRO A 383 12.05 15.38 -13.72
CA PRO A 383 12.96 16.16 -14.56
C PRO A 383 12.56 17.66 -14.54
N PRO A 384 13.54 18.60 -14.51
CA PRO A 384 13.24 20.02 -14.49
C PRO A 384 12.37 20.44 -15.69
N GLY A 385 11.26 21.12 -15.41
CA GLY A 385 10.37 21.66 -16.45
C GLY A 385 9.30 20.71 -16.99
N GLN A 386 9.20 19.47 -16.49
CA GLN A 386 8.11 18.54 -16.84
C GLN A 386 7.52 17.85 -15.61
N PRO A 387 6.36 18.29 -15.10
CA PRO A 387 5.67 17.59 -14.00
C PRO A 387 5.24 16.16 -14.39
N PHE A 388 5.11 15.89 -15.69
CA PHE A 388 4.83 14.57 -16.26
C PHE A 388 5.82 14.27 -17.40
N PRO A 389 7.03 13.79 -17.09
CA PRO A 389 7.98 13.39 -18.11
C PRO A 389 7.40 12.22 -18.91
N THR A 390 7.55 12.26 -20.23
CA THR A 390 7.15 11.14 -21.10
C THR A 390 7.95 9.87 -20.81
N THR A 391 9.13 10.02 -20.22
CA THR A 391 10.04 8.94 -19.83
C THR A 391 10.54 9.19 -18.41
N PRO A 392 9.84 8.70 -17.37
CA PRO A 392 10.27 8.86 -15.98
C PRO A 392 11.57 8.10 -15.69
N ASP A 393 12.40 8.65 -14.79
CA ASP A 393 13.60 7.98 -14.32
C ASP A 393 13.25 6.67 -13.59
N ALA A 394 14.07 5.63 -13.77
CA ALA A 394 13.86 4.34 -13.11
C ALA A 394 13.92 4.47 -11.57
N GLY A 395 13.04 3.74 -10.89
CA GLY A 395 12.92 3.79 -9.42
C GLY A 395 12.19 5.00 -8.88
N THR A 396 11.44 5.72 -9.72
CA THR A 396 10.50 6.76 -9.30
C THR A 396 9.06 6.22 -9.23
N ALA A 397 8.19 6.88 -8.45
CA ALA A 397 6.76 6.57 -8.42
C ALA A 397 6.12 6.74 -9.81
N GLN A 398 6.52 7.76 -10.56
CA GLN A 398 6.06 7.99 -11.93
C GLN A 398 6.44 6.85 -12.89
N ALA A 399 7.60 6.21 -12.70
CA ALA A 399 7.97 5.04 -13.49
C ALA A 399 7.00 3.87 -13.24
N VAL A 400 6.57 3.67 -11.99
CA VAL A 400 5.55 2.66 -11.65
C VAL A 400 4.21 3.02 -12.30
N ASP A 401 3.77 4.27 -12.18
CA ASP A 401 2.53 4.76 -12.80
C ASP A 401 2.54 4.54 -14.32
N LYS A 402 3.67 4.81 -14.98
CA LYS A 402 3.80 4.61 -16.43
C LYS A 402 3.69 3.14 -16.83
N LYS A 403 4.19 2.21 -16.00
CA LYS A 403 4.03 0.77 -16.24
C LYS A 403 2.60 0.30 -15.99
N LEU A 404 1.92 0.86 -14.98
CA LEU A 404 0.50 0.61 -14.74
C LEU A 404 -0.38 1.12 -15.90
N GLU A 405 -0.06 2.29 -16.46
CA GLU A 405 -0.71 2.81 -17.67
C GLU A 405 -0.55 1.82 -18.84
N ALA A 406 0.65 1.30 -19.09
CA ALA A 406 0.87 0.31 -20.14
C ALA A 406 0.08 -0.99 -19.94
N VAL A 407 -0.11 -1.45 -18.69
CA VAL A 407 -0.99 -2.59 -18.38
C VAL A 407 -2.45 -2.23 -18.67
N ARG A 408 -2.88 -1.03 -18.27
CA ARG A 408 -4.24 -0.54 -18.53
C ARG A 408 -4.54 -0.49 -20.03
N ASP A 409 -3.62 0.04 -20.84
CA ASP A 409 -3.77 0.14 -22.28
C ASP A 409 -3.86 -1.26 -22.93
N GLU A 410 -3.03 -2.19 -22.47
CA GLU A 410 -3.10 -3.60 -22.91
C GLU A 410 -4.47 -4.20 -22.59
N VAL A 411 -5.00 -3.99 -21.38
CA VAL A 411 -6.32 -4.47 -20.93
C VAL A 411 -7.45 -3.87 -21.77
N ILE A 412 -7.41 -2.56 -22.06
CA ILE A 412 -8.40 -1.90 -22.91
C ILE A 412 -8.41 -2.52 -24.32
N GLY A 413 -7.24 -2.86 -24.86
CA GLY A 413 -7.09 -3.48 -26.17
C GLY A 413 -7.50 -4.96 -26.24
N LEU A 414 -7.70 -5.65 -25.11
CA LEU A 414 -7.92 -7.11 -25.07
C LEU A 414 -9.14 -7.55 -25.87
N VAL A 415 -10.24 -6.81 -25.82
CA VAL A 415 -11.47 -7.19 -26.55
C VAL A 415 -11.20 -7.22 -28.05
N GLY A 416 -10.51 -6.21 -28.58
CA GLY A 416 -10.14 -6.13 -29.98
C GLY A 416 -9.19 -7.26 -30.39
N LYS A 417 -8.16 -7.52 -29.59
CA LYS A 417 -7.20 -8.62 -29.84
C LYS A 417 -7.86 -9.99 -29.76
N PHE A 418 -8.73 -10.22 -28.79
CA PHE A 418 -9.44 -11.48 -28.64
C PHE A 418 -10.37 -11.75 -29.83
N ASN A 419 -11.13 -10.74 -30.26
CA ASN A 419 -12.02 -10.88 -31.41
C ASN A 419 -11.24 -11.12 -32.71
N SER A 420 -10.18 -10.35 -32.96
CA SER A 420 -9.44 -10.40 -34.24
C SER A 420 -8.37 -11.51 -34.32
N GLN A 421 -7.68 -11.83 -33.24
CA GLN A 421 -6.55 -12.77 -33.25
C GLN A 421 -6.92 -14.16 -32.73
N VAL A 422 -7.92 -14.27 -31.85
CA VAL A 422 -8.30 -15.56 -31.24
C VAL A 422 -9.57 -16.11 -31.89
N LYS A 423 -10.64 -15.32 -31.95
CA LYS A 423 -11.94 -15.79 -32.47
C LYS A 423 -12.04 -15.79 -33.99
N GLN A 424 -11.53 -14.76 -34.65
CA GLN A 424 -11.74 -14.56 -36.08
C GLN A 424 -11.29 -15.75 -36.94
N PRO A 425 -10.12 -16.40 -36.71
CA PRO A 425 -9.72 -17.55 -37.52
C PRO A 425 -10.75 -18.69 -37.51
N LEU A 426 -11.25 -19.06 -36.33
CA LEU A 426 -12.28 -20.09 -36.19
C LEU A 426 -13.63 -19.63 -36.76
N HIS A 427 -14.01 -18.37 -36.53
CA HIS A 427 -15.26 -17.83 -37.08
C HIS A 427 -15.26 -17.83 -38.62
N THR A 428 -14.14 -17.44 -39.24
CA THR A 428 -13.96 -17.50 -40.69
C THR A 428 -14.06 -18.95 -41.20
N ALA A 429 -13.42 -19.91 -40.54
CA ALA A 429 -13.54 -21.32 -40.91
C ALA A 429 -14.99 -21.84 -40.80
N LEU A 430 -15.70 -21.50 -39.72
CA LEU A 430 -17.11 -21.88 -39.52
C LEU A 430 -18.05 -21.24 -40.55
N SER A 431 -17.82 -19.97 -40.92
CA SER A 431 -18.66 -19.27 -41.89
C SER A 431 -18.67 -19.92 -43.28
N GLN A 432 -17.63 -20.69 -43.62
CA GLN A 432 -17.53 -21.42 -44.89
C GLN A 432 -18.22 -22.80 -44.84
N LEU A 433 -18.47 -23.34 -43.63
CA LEU A 433 -18.98 -24.70 -43.46
C LEU A 433 -20.41 -24.87 -44.00
N GLU A 434 -21.30 -23.92 -43.71
CA GLU A 434 -22.71 -24.02 -44.11
C GLU A 434 -22.86 -24.15 -45.62
N SER A 435 -22.17 -23.29 -46.38
CA SER A 435 -22.17 -23.37 -47.84
C SER A 435 -21.56 -24.68 -48.33
N ALA A 436 -20.48 -25.15 -47.71
CA ALA A 436 -19.83 -26.40 -48.10
C ALA A 436 -20.72 -27.62 -47.87
N VAL A 437 -21.40 -27.68 -46.71
CA VAL A 437 -22.35 -28.75 -46.38
C VAL A 437 -23.54 -28.74 -47.34
N ASN A 438 -24.06 -27.56 -47.69
CA ASN A 438 -25.16 -27.44 -48.66
C ASN A 438 -24.76 -27.90 -50.06
N ASN A 439 -23.55 -27.55 -50.51
CA ASN A 439 -22.99 -28.01 -51.77
C ASN A 439 -22.83 -29.53 -51.79
N PHE A 440 -22.20 -30.09 -50.75
CA PHE A 440 -22.06 -31.53 -50.60
C PHE A 440 -23.42 -32.23 -50.59
N ASN A 441 -24.41 -31.72 -49.85
CA ASN A 441 -25.75 -32.32 -49.80
C ASN A 441 -26.44 -32.28 -51.17
N THR A 442 -26.30 -31.19 -51.91
CA THR A 442 -26.88 -31.05 -53.25
C THR A 442 -26.23 -32.03 -54.24
N GLU A 443 -24.90 -32.13 -54.23
CA GLU A 443 -24.17 -33.10 -55.03
C GLU A 443 -24.52 -34.54 -54.62
N ALA A 444 -24.60 -34.82 -53.32
CA ALA A 444 -24.99 -36.13 -52.80
C ALA A 444 -26.39 -36.53 -53.25
N GLN A 445 -27.36 -35.61 -53.20
CA GLN A 445 -28.71 -35.86 -53.71
C GLN A 445 -28.71 -36.14 -55.22
N ALA A 446 -27.91 -35.41 -56.00
CA ALA A 446 -27.77 -35.66 -57.43
C ALA A 446 -27.20 -37.06 -57.70
N GLN A 447 -26.15 -37.45 -56.96
CA GLN A 447 -25.53 -38.77 -57.08
C GLN A 447 -26.47 -39.91 -56.67
N ILE A 448 -27.25 -39.73 -55.60
CA ILE A 448 -28.27 -40.70 -55.17
C ILE A 448 -29.33 -40.87 -56.26
N LYS A 449 -29.82 -39.77 -56.86
CA LYS A 449 -30.79 -39.83 -57.96
C LYS A 449 -30.22 -40.54 -59.19
N GLN A 450 -28.97 -40.25 -59.54
CA GLN A 450 -28.30 -40.88 -60.69
C GLN A 450 -28.03 -42.37 -60.46
N ALA A 451 -27.63 -42.76 -59.24
CA ALA A 451 -27.47 -44.15 -58.84
C ALA A 451 -28.80 -44.90 -58.94
N ALA A 452 -29.90 -44.31 -58.46
CA ALA A 452 -31.23 -44.89 -58.58
C ALA A 452 -31.65 -45.08 -60.05
N ASN A 453 -31.42 -44.09 -60.91
CA ASN A 453 -31.70 -44.22 -62.35
C ASN A 453 -30.85 -45.32 -63.03
N THR A 454 -29.58 -45.42 -62.65
CA THR A 454 -28.65 -46.44 -63.18
C THR A 454 -29.01 -47.84 -62.70
N ALA A 455 -29.58 -47.97 -61.50
CA ALA A 455 -30.05 -49.25 -60.98
C ALA A 455 -31.39 -49.70 -61.58
N ILE A 456 -32.17 -48.77 -62.16
CA ILE A 456 -33.48 -49.05 -62.77
C ILE A 456 -33.34 -49.38 -64.27
N HIS A 457 -32.34 -48.82 -64.95
CA HIS A 457 -32.03 -49.08 -66.36
C HIS A 457 -31.04 -50.24 -66.52
#